data_AF-A0A960FI20-F1
#
_entry.id   AF-A0A960FI20-F1
#
_cell.length_a   1.000
_cell.length_b   1.000
_cell.length_c   1.000
_cell.angle_alpha   90.00
_cell.angle_beta   90.00
_cell.angle_gamma   90.00
#
_symmetry.space_group_name_H-M   'P 1'
#
loop_
_entity.id
_entity.type
_entity.pdbx_description
1 polymer ?
#
loop_
_entity_poly.entity_id
_entity_poly.type
_entity_poly.pdbx_seq_one_letter_code
_entity_poly.pdbx_strand_id
1 'polypeptide(L)'
;VDMIGGVSYIGPGQTIDAMVDLPAGTVMAMCYVPDPDGVAHALRGMSSVLTVGGGDGGTPPAQQDPDPVAGTIELAEDGYRLPDAMPAGWYRVRNTDQGDGGEGLHELSILRLGRSASADEVDALVDDLAVNATPAVPVEALGGLGAISPGLEGYVHLDLPPGDYVAVDFMPDPGDSRPHLLDGYYAAFAP
;
A
#
# COMPACT_ATOMS: atom_id res chain seq x y z
N VAL A 1 -1.44 -1.80 17.74
CA VAL A 1 -2.26 -2.76 16.98
C VAL A 1 -1.56 -2.83 15.64
N ASP A 2 -1.21 -4.02 15.17
CA ASP A 2 -0.41 -4.13 13.96
C ASP A 2 -1.33 -4.02 12.74
N MET A 3 -0.89 -3.24 11.76
CA MET A 3 -1.47 -3.23 10.42
C MET A 3 -0.75 -4.30 9.62
N ILE A 4 -1.49 -5.28 9.13
CA ILE A 4 -0.93 -6.48 8.48
C ILE A 4 -1.05 -6.43 6.95
N GLY A 5 -1.43 -5.27 6.40
CA GLY A 5 -1.65 -5.07 4.97
C GLY A 5 -3.07 -5.35 4.51
N GLY A 6 -3.19 -5.80 3.26
CA GLY A 6 -4.45 -5.92 2.52
C GLY A 6 -4.37 -5.16 1.21
N VAL A 7 -5.49 -4.87 0.57
CA VAL A 7 -5.50 -4.05 -0.65
C VAL A 7 -5.49 -2.56 -0.28
N SER A 8 -4.58 -1.81 -0.92
CA SER A 8 -4.50 -0.34 -0.81
C SER A 8 -5.54 0.37 -1.71
N TYR A 9 -5.39 1.69 -1.93
CA TYR A 9 -6.31 2.53 -2.68
C TYR A 9 -6.54 2.02 -4.11
N ILE A 10 -7.77 1.56 -4.37
CA ILE A 10 -8.16 0.97 -5.66
C ILE A 10 -9.35 1.73 -6.27
N GLY A 11 -9.25 2.00 -7.58
CA GLY A 11 -10.27 2.71 -8.34
C GLY A 11 -11.54 1.88 -8.59
N PRO A 12 -12.68 2.53 -8.86
CA PRO A 12 -13.93 1.83 -9.18
C PRO A 12 -13.79 0.89 -10.39
N GLY A 13 -14.30 -0.33 -10.26
CA GLY A 13 -14.31 -1.32 -11.35
C GLY A 13 -12.98 -2.04 -11.57
N GLN A 14 -11.95 -1.74 -10.78
CA GLN A 14 -10.67 -2.44 -10.81
C GLN A 14 -10.70 -3.71 -9.93
N THR A 15 -9.70 -4.57 -10.10
CA THR A 15 -9.48 -5.74 -9.26
C THR A 15 -7.97 -5.91 -9.06
N ILE A 16 -7.58 -6.25 -7.83
CA ILE A 16 -6.21 -6.58 -7.47
C ILE A 16 -6.25 -7.66 -6.39
N ASP A 17 -5.21 -8.48 -6.36
CA ASP A 17 -5.01 -9.48 -5.32
C ASP A 17 -3.86 -9.06 -4.40
N ALA A 18 -4.11 -9.14 -3.09
CA ALA A 18 -3.10 -9.03 -2.06
C ALA A 18 -3.16 -10.27 -1.16
N MET A 19 -2.00 -10.73 -0.71
CA MET A 19 -1.87 -11.86 0.20
C MET A 19 -1.12 -11.42 1.44
N VAL A 20 -1.70 -11.68 2.61
CA VAL A 20 -1.15 -11.32 3.90
C VAL A 20 -1.31 -12.49 4.87
N ASP A 21 -0.38 -12.59 5.81
CA ASP A 21 -0.49 -13.56 6.89
C ASP A 21 -1.42 -13.05 7.97
N LEU A 22 -2.47 -13.82 8.23
CA LEU A 22 -3.41 -13.51 9.30
C LEU A 22 -3.00 -14.24 10.58
N PRO A 23 -2.65 -13.52 11.67
CA PRO A 23 -2.37 -14.17 12.94
C PRO A 23 -3.65 -14.78 13.52
N ALA A 24 -3.50 -15.85 14.30
CA ALA A 24 -4.60 -16.40 15.07
C ALA A 24 -5.18 -15.34 16.02
N GLY A 25 -6.51 -15.28 16.13
CA GLY A 25 -7.22 -14.29 16.93
C GLY A 25 -8.20 -13.46 16.13
N THR A 26 -8.49 -12.25 16.60
CA THR A 26 -9.41 -11.32 15.95
C THR A 26 -8.66 -10.38 15.03
N VAL A 27 -9.01 -10.42 13.74
CA VAL A 27 -8.49 -9.50 12.72
C VAL A 27 -9.64 -8.60 12.27
N MET A 28 -9.37 -7.31 12.09
CA MET A 28 -10.34 -6.38 11.51
C MET A 28 -9.86 -5.96 10.13
N ALA A 29 -10.72 -6.13 9.13
CA ALA A 29 -10.54 -5.54 7.81
C ALA A 29 -11.22 -4.17 7.81
N MET A 30 -10.47 -3.12 7.48
CA MET A 30 -10.95 -1.73 7.47
C MET A 30 -10.51 -1.04 6.19
N CYS A 31 -11.45 -0.35 5.53
CA CYS A 31 -11.11 0.54 4.42
C CYS A 31 -10.83 1.95 4.94
N TYR A 32 -9.56 2.38 4.90
CA TYR A 32 -9.13 3.71 5.35
C TYR A 32 -9.32 4.82 4.31
N VAL A 33 -9.69 4.44 3.09
CA VAL A 33 -9.97 5.38 1.99
C VAL A 33 -11.01 6.42 2.42
N PRO A 34 -10.69 7.73 2.36
CA PRO A 34 -11.65 8.77 2.71
C PRO A 34 -12.67 8.97 1.59
N ASP A 35 -13.90 9.28 1.98
CA ASP A 35 -14.93 9.81 1.10
C ASP A 35 -14.69 11.32 0.81
N PRO A 36 -15.53 11.99 0.00
CA PRO A 36 -15.38 13.41 -0.27
C PRO A 36 -15.51 14.34 0.95
N ASP A 37 -16.07 13.85 2.07
CA ASP A 37 -16.14 14.59 3.34
C ASP A 37 -14.90 14.32 4.23
N GLY A 38 -13.93 13.54 3.74
CA GLY A 38 -12.73 13.13 4.49
C GLY A 38 -12.97 11.96 5.46
N VAL A 39 -14.13 11.31 5.42
CA VAL A 39 -14.48 10.23 6.35
C VAL A 39 -14.08 8.89 5.76
N ALA A 40 -13.26 8.12 6.48
CA ALA A 40 -12.86 6.78 6.06
C ALA A 40 -14.07 5.87 5.80
N HIS A 41 -14.05 5.11 4.71
CA HIS A 41 -15.14 4.18 4.36
C HIS A 41 -15.44 3.15 5.46
N ALA A 42 -14.46 2.78 6.29
CA ALA A 42 -14.68 1.94 7.46
C ALA A 42 -15.74 2.53 8.41
N LEU A 43 -15.73 3.85 8.62
CA LEU A 43 -16.72 4.58 9.42
C LEU A 43 -18.07 4.74 8.69
N ARG A 44 -18.09 4.52 7.37
CA ARG A 44 -19.31 4.38 6.56
C ARG A 44 -19.83 2.93 6.51
N GLY A 45 -19.20 2.01 7.24
CA GLY A 45 -19.61 0.61 7.33
C GLY A 45 -18.80 -0.36 6.48
N MET A 46 -17.77 0.09 5.77
CA MET A 46 -16.83 -0.78 5.03
C MET A 46 -15.77 -1.35 5.98
N SER A 47 -16.22 -2.09 6.97
CA SER A 47 -15.37 -2.84 7.89
C SER A 47 -15.95 -4.23 8.14
N SER A 48 -15.07 -5.18 8.44
CA SER A 48 -15.43 -6.54 8.79
C SER A 48 -14.50 -7.07 9.87
N VAL A 49 -14.98 -8.00 10.68
CA VAL A 49 -14.20 -8.67 11.70
C VAL A 49 -14.12 -10.15 11.36
N LEU A 50 -12.90 -10.68 11.33
CA LEU A 50 -12.59 -12.08 11.12
C LEU A 50 -12.07 -12.67 12.42
N THR A 51 -12.51 -13.88 12.73
CA THR A 51 -11.88 -14.70 13.78
C THR A 51 -11.05 -15.78 13.09
N VAL A 52 -9.74 -15.68 13.23
CA VAL A 52 -8.78 -16.61 12.67
C VAL A 52 -8.49 -17.65 13.75
N GLY A 53 -8.83 -18.90 13.47
CA GLY A 53 -8.53 -20.00 14.38
C GLY A 53 -7.02 -20.17 14.54
N GLY A 54 -6.57 -20.46 15.76
CA GLY A 54 -5.25 -21.06 15.94
C GLY A 54 -5.32 -22.51 15.44
N GLY A 55 -4.35 -22.94 14.63
CA GLY A 55 -4.22 -24.36 14.28
C GLY A 55 -4.17 -25.22 15.54
N ASP A 56 -4.50 -26.51 15.42
CA ASP A 56 -4.80 -27.47 16.51
C ASP A 56 -3.63 -27.76 17.49
N GLY A 57 -3.02 -26.74 18.09
CA GLY A 57 -1.86 -26.85 18.98
C GLY A 57 -0.56 -27.33 18.32
N GLY A 58 -0.56 -27.48 17.00
CA GLY A 58 0.65 -27.77 16.21
C GLY A 58 1.47 -26.51 15.93
N THR A 59 2.73 -26.70 15.54
CA THR A 59 3.53 -25.60 14.97
C THR A 59 2.75 -24.96 13.82
N PRO A 60 2.55 -23.63 13.81
CA PRO A 60 1.93 -22.95 12.68
C PRO A 60 2.63 -23.38 11.38
N PRO A 61 1.89 -23.67 10.30
CA PRO A 61 2.53 -23.90 9.01
C PRO A 61 3.43 -22.70 8.69
N ALA A 62 4.61 -22.97 8.12
CA ALA A 62 5.48 -21.90 7.68
C ALA A 62 4.72 -21.00 6.70
N GLN A 63 4.96 -19.69 6.79
CA GLN A 63 4.47 -18.70 5.82
C GLN A 63 4.73 -19.22 4.40
N GLN A 64 3.67 -19.25 3.60
CA GLN A 64 3.75 -19.72 2.22
C GLN A 64 3.76 -18.53 1.29
N ASP A 65 4.94 -18.20 0.79
CA ASP A 65 5.09 -17.26 -0.32
C ASP A 65 4.27 -17.73 -1.53
N PRO A 66 3.71 -16.81 -2.32
CA PRO A 66 3.13 -17.17 -3.60
C PRO A 66 4.26 -17.57 -4.55
N ASP A 67 4.08 -18.65 -5.31
CA ASP A 67 5.10 -19.17 -6.23
C ASP A 67 4.66 -18.99 -7.70
N PRO A 68 5.39 -18.24 -8.54
CA PRO A 68 6.65 -17.52 -8.26
C PRO A 68 6.45 -16.09 -7.72
N VAL A 69 7.40 -15.62 -6.89
CA VAL A 69 7.59 -14.21 -6.55
C VAL A 69 8.48 -13.55 -7.61
N ALA A 70 7.98 -12.51 -8.27
CA ALA A 70 8.67 -11.76 -9.33
C ALA A 70 9.75 -10.79 -8.81
N GLY A 71 9.56 -10.23 -7.62
CA GLY A 71 10.49 -9.27 -7.03
C GLY A 71 10.13 -8.87 -5.60
N THR A 72 10.94 -7.99 -5.01
CA THR A 72 10.70 -7.40 -3.69
C THR A 72 10.64 -5.88 -3.79
N ILE A 73 9.64 -5.28 -3.16
CA ILE A 73 9.50 -3.84 -2.96
C ILE A 73 9.78 -3.59 -1.48
N GLU A 74 10.76 -2.74 -1.17
CA GLU A 74 11.06 -2.36 0.21
C GLU A 74 10.44 -1.02 0.56
N LEU A 75 9.74 -0.96 1.69
CA LEU A 75 9.35 0.27 2.35
C LEU A 75 10.38 0.50 3.45
N ALA A 76 11.26 1.48 3.28
CA ALA A 76 12.38 1.74 4.18
C ALA A 76 12.29 3.13 4.79
N GLU A 77 13.07 3.36 5.85
CA GLU A 77 13.16 4.65 6.57
C GLU A 77 13.48 5.84 5.65
N ASP A 78 14.17 5.59 4.53
CA ASP A 78 14.54 6.61 3.55
C ASP A 78 13.70 6.57 2.26
N GLY A 79 12.59 5.84 2.26
CA GLY A 79 11.62 5.76 1.17
C GLY A 79 11.50 4.40 0.50
N TYR A 80 10.89 4.38 -0.68
CA TYR A 80 10.64 3.14 -1.42
C TYR A 80 11.82 2.68 -2.24
N ARG A 81 12.03 1.36 -2.29
CA ARG A 81 12.93 0.71 -3.24
C ARG A 81 12.15 -0.28 -4.09
N LEU A 82 11.96 0.09 -5.36
CA LEU A 82 11.29 -0.75 -6.35
C LEU A 82 12.34 -1.51 -7.17
N PRO A 83 12.02 -2.72 -7.68
CA PRO A 83 12.86 -3.41 -8.65
C PRO A 83 13.07 -2.60 -9.94
N ASP A 84 14.24 -2.73 -10.57
CA ASP A 84 14.55 -2.05 -11.86
C ASP A 84 13.64 -2.49 -13.01
N ALA A 85 13.07 -3.69 -12.93
CA ALA A 85 12.11 -4.22 -13.88
C ALA A 85 10.94 -4.84 -13.11
N MET A 86 9.72 -4.58 -13.56
CA MET A 86 8.53 -5.04 -12.88
C MET A 86 7.62 -5.88 -13.81
N PRO A 87 8.03 -7.10 -14.21
CA PRO A 87 7.18 -8.00 -14.97
C PRO A 87 5.92 -8.39 -14.18
N ALA A 88 4.88 -8.82 -14.89
CA ALA A 88 3.66 -9.29 -14.24
C ALA A 88 3.95 -10.45 -13.26
N GLY A 89 3.41 -10.37 -12.05
CA GLY A 89 3.52 -11.41 -11.02
C GLY A 89 3.35 -10.91 -9.59
N TRP A 90 3.63 -11.79 -8.63
CA TRP A 90 3.59 -11.46 -7.21
C TRP A 90 4.84 -10.71 -6.77
N TYR A 91 4.66 -9.60 -6.07
CA TYR A 91 5.73 -8.85 -5.42
C TYR A 91 5.63 -9.01 -3.92
N ARG A 92 6.75 -9.34 -3.27
CA ARG A 92 6.87 -9.26 -1.82
C ARG A 92 7.06 -7.80 -1.45
N VAL A 93 6.19 -7.24 -0.63
CA VAL A 93 6.34 -5.89 -0.08
C VAL A 93 6.77 -6.02 1.36
N ARG A 94 7.95 -5.47 1.70
CA ARG A 94 8.54 -5.62 3.03
C ARG A 94 8.73 -4.27 3.67
N ASN A 95 8.14 -4.07 4.85
CA ASN A 95 8.44 -2.91 5.67
C ASN A 95 9.71 -3.17 6.48
N THR A 96 10.79 -2.55 6.02
CA THR A 96 12.10 -2.61 6.67
C THR A 96 12.34 -1.44 7.61
N ASP A 97 11.52 -0.38 7.51
CA ASP A 97 11.52 0.68 8.51
C ASP A 97 11.05 0.09 9.86
N GLN A 98 11.90 0.24 10.87
CA GLN A 98 11.55 -0.20 12.23
C GLN A 98 10.75 0.86 12.98
N GLY A 99 10.76 2.10 12.48
CA GLY A 99 10.23 3.28 13.14
C GLY A 99 10.95 3.61 14.44
N ASP A 100 10.79 4.85 14.89
CA ASP A 100 11.06 5.26 16.26
C ASP A 100 9.75 5.69 16.92
N GLY A 101 9.56 5.40 18.20
CA GLY A 101 8.44 5.96 18.97
C GLY A 101 7.01 5.57 18.55
N GLY A 102 6.84 4.61 17.64
CA GLY A 102 5.53 4.20 17.10
C GLY A 102 5.28 4.65 15.66
N GLU A 103 6.27 5.26 15.01
CA GLU A 103 6.32 5.61 13.59
C GLU A 103 6.67 4.37 12.73
N GLY A 104 6.90 4.58 11.42
CA GLY A 104 7.35 3.53 10.49
C GLY A 104 6.22 2.65 9.96
N LEU A 105 4.97 3.13 10.03
CA LEU A 105 3.85 2.51 9.33
C LEU A 105 3.90 2.91 7.85
N HIS A 106 3.94 1.96 6.93
CA HIS A 106 3.96 2.29 5.49
C HIS A 106 2.89 1.58 4.70
N GLU A 107 2.37 2.27 3.70
CA GLU A 107 1.50 1.70 2.66
C GLU A 107 2.29 1.55 1.35
N LEU A 108 1.72 0.87 0.35
CA LEU A 108 2.15 0.96 -1.05
C LEU A 108 0.90 1.10 -1.92
N SER A 109 0.54 2.33 -2.30
CA SER A 109 -0.49 2.62 -3.31
C SER A 109 0.15 2.79 -4.69
N ILE A 110 -0.36 2.13 -5.71
CA ILE A 110 0.12 2.22 -7.10
C ILE A 110 -0.87 3.02 -7.94
N LEU A 111 -0.39 4.14 -8.49
CA LEU A 111 -1.16 5.01 -9.37
C LEU A 111 -0.56 4.98 -10.77
N ARG A 112 -1.39 4.71 -11.78
CA ARG A 112 -1.00 4.89 -13.18
C ARG A 112 -1.21 6.33 -13.61
N LEU A 113 -0.21 6.91 -14.28
CA LEU A 113 -0.35 8.22 -14.90
C LEU A 113 -0.99 8.10 -16.28
N GLY A 114 -1.95 8.99 -16.58
CA GLY A 114 -2.61 9.05 -17.89
C GLY A 114 -1.71 9.56 -19.02
N ARG A 115 -0.53 10.09 -18.66
CA ARG A 115 0.55 10.52 -19.55
C ARG A 115 1.84 10.61 -18.75
N SER A 116 2.97 10.67 -19.46
CA SER A 116 4.24 11.06 -18.84
C SER A 116 4.16 12.44 -18.19
N ALA A 117 4.82 12.56 -17.04
CA ALA A 117 4.90 13.78 -16.24
C ALA A 117 6.37 14.15 -16.01
N SER A 118 6.70 15.45 -15.98
CA SER A 118 8.01 15.91 -15.51
C SER A 118 8.14 15.74 -13.98
N ALA A 119 9.35 15.87 -13.44
CA ALA A 119 9.57 15.87 -11.98
C ALA A 119 8.68 16.92 -11.27
N ASP A 120 8.68 18.17 -11.76
CA ASP A 120 7.82 19.23 -11.21
C ASP A 120 6.30 18.89 -11.28
N GLU A 121 5.87 18.15 -12.30
CA GLU A 121 4.47 17.71 -12.41
C GLU A 121 4.16 16.55 -11.44
N VAL A 122 5.14 15.70 -11.14
CA VAL A 122 5.01 14.66 -10.11
C VAL A 122 4.95 15.29 -8.72
N ASP A 123 5.78 16.29 -8.44
CA ASP A 123 5.75 17.01 -7.16
C ASP A 123 4.40 17.72 -6.96
N ALA A 124 3.90 18.39 -8.01
CA ALA A 124 2.56 18.99 -7.98
C ALA A 124 1.44 17.95 -7.81
N LEU A 125 1.57 16.78 -8.44
CA LEU A 125 0.64 15.67 -8.25
C LEU A 125 0.63 15.20 -6.80
N VAL A 126 1.79 15.05 -6.16
CA VAL A 126 1.93 14.66 -4.75
C VAL A 126 1.25 15.68 -3.83
N ASP A 127 1.47 16.98 -4.06
CA ASP A 127 0.80 18.05 -3.32
C ASP A 127 -0.73 18.00 -3.47
N ASP A 128 -1.23 17.83 -4.69
CA ASP A 128 -2.67 17.74 -4.98
C ASP A 128 -3.30 16.51 -4.30
N LEU A 129 -2.63 15.35 -4.38
CA LEU A 129 -3.08 14.10 -3.76
C LEU A 129 -3.18 14.22 -2.23
N ALA A 130 -2.22 14.88 -1.58
CA ALA A 130 -2.19 15.03 -0.13
C ALA A 130 -3.38 15.82 0.43
N VAL A 131 -4.01 16.67 -0.38
CA VAL A 131 -5.18 17.46 0.00
C VAL A 131 -6.46 17.03 -0.72
N ASN A 132 -6.44 15.86 -1.37
CA ASN A 132 -7.56 15.32 -2.16
C ASN A 132 -8.07 16.30 -3.24
N ALA A 133 -7.16 17.11 -3.81
CA ALA A 133 -7.45 17.94 -4.96
C ALA A 133 -7.38 17.11 -6.25
N THR A 134 -8.13 17.53 -7.28
CA THR A 134 -8.05 16.88 -8.60
C THR A 134 -6.72 17.22 -9.26
N PRO A 135 -5.83 16.25 -9.50
CA PRO A 135 -4.53 16.55 -10.08
C PRO A 135 -4.63 16.91 -11.56
N ALA A 136 -3.70 17.75 -12.03
CA ALA A 136 -3.60 18.11 -13.45
C ALA A 136 -3.16 16.94 -14.34
N VAL A 137 -2.35 16.03 -13.81
CA VAL A 137 -2.02 14.74 -14.43
C VAL A 137 -3.12 13.75 -14.04
N PRO A 138 -3.89 13.20 -14.99
CA PRO A 138 -4.89 12.19 -14.65
C PRO A 138 -4.22 10.96 -14.04
N VAL A 139 -4.79 10.42 -12.97
CA VAL A 139 -4.32 9.20 -12.32
C VAL A 139 -5.41 8.14 -12.26
N GLU A 140 -5.02 6.89 -12.39
CA GLU A 140 -5.86 5.71 -12.16
C GLU A 140 -5.27 4.92 -10.99
N ALA A 141 -6.04 4.74 -9.92
CA ALA A 141 -5.64 3.97 -8.76
C ALA A 141 -5.77 2.47 -9.04
N LEU A 142 -4.65 1.75 -9.01
CA LEU A 142 -4.59 0.32 -9.34
C LEU A 142 -4.62 -0.58 -8.12
N GLY A 143 -4.68 -0.02 -6.91
CA GLY A 143 -4.55 -0.77 -5.66
C GLY A 143 -3.12 -0.71 -5.14
N GLY A 144 -2.62 -1.85 -4.68
CA GLY A 144 -1.33 -1.99 -4.02
C GLY A 144 -1.49 -2.76 -2.71
N LEU A 145 -0.49 -2.66 -1.83
CA LEU A 145 -0.56 -3.27 -0.50
C LEU A 145 -0.89 -2.19 0.54
N GLY A 146 -1.98 -2.40 1.30
CA GLY A 146 -2.39 -1.50 2.37
C GLY A 146 -1.35 -1.41 3.49
N ALA A 147 -1.58 -0.51 4.44
CA ALA A 147 -0.65 -0.22 5.53
C ALA A 147 -0.09 -1.49 6.21
N ILE A 148 1.24 -1.58 6.30
CA ILE A 148 1.99 -2.64 6.97
C ILE A 148 2.87 -2.06 8.08
N SER A 149 2.74 -2.59 9.29
CA SER A 149 3.54 -2.17 10.45
C SER A 149 5.02 -2.54 10.30
N PRO A 150 5.90 -1.87 11.08
CA PRO A 150 7.33 -2.17 11.10
C PRO A 150 7.67 -3.66 11.17
N GLY A 151 8.59 -4.10 10.29
CA GLY A 151 9.08 -5.48 10.23
C GLY A 151 8.11 -6.50 9.65
N LEU A 152 6.87 -6.11 9.30
CA LEU A 152 5.92 -6.97 8.62
C LEU A 152 6.07 -6.90 7.09
N GLU A 153 5.41 -7.83 6.43
CA GLU A 153 5.40 -7.95 4.98
C GLU A 153 4.08 -8.54 4.49
N GLY A 154 3.85 -8.37 3.20
CA GLY A 154 2.77 -9.02 2.48
C GLY A 154 3.13 -9.16 1.00
N TYR A 155 2.17 -9.60 0.21
CA TYR A 155 2.36 -9.75 -1.23
C TYR A 155 1.24 -9.05 -1.97
N VAL A 156 1.58 -8.50 -3.14
CA VAL A 156 0.62 -7.92 -4.07
C VAL A 156 0.88 -8.47 -5.47
N HIS A 157 -0.17 -8.86 -6.17
CA HIS A 157 -0.06 -9.27 -7.56
C HIS A 157 -0.17 -8.05 -8.47
N LEU A 158 0.90 -7.75 -9.21
CA LEU A 158 0.96 -6.62 -10.14
C LEU A 158 1.07 -7.14 -11.57
N ASP A 159 0.20 -6.65 -12.45
CA ASP A 159 0.29 -6.79 -13.90
C ASP A 159 0.14 -5.39 -14.48
N LEU A 160 1.29 -4.71 -14.63
CA LEU A 160 1.34 -3.31 -15.01
C LEU A 160 1.66 -3.20 -16.51
N PRO A 161 0.70 -2.79 -17.35
CA PRO A 161 0.99 -2.52 -18.75
C PRO A 161 2.05 -1.42 -18.90
N PRO A 162 2.72 -1.32 -20.06
CA PRO A 162 3.64 -0.21 -20.31
C PRO A 162 2.98 1.16 -20.05
N GLY A 163 3.70 2.03 -19.33
CA GLY A 163 3.24 3.35 -18.92
C GLY A 163 4.08 3.90 -17.78
N ASP A 164 3.72 5.10 -17.34
CA ASP A 164 4.35 5.76 -16.20
C ASP A 164 3.46 5.65 -14.97
N TYR A 165 4.08 5.44 -13.82
CA TYR A 165 3.42 5.17 -12.56
C TYR A 165 4.04 5.98 -11.43
N VAL A 166 3.27 6.19 -10.38
CA VAL A 166 3.77 6.69 -9.10
C VAL A 166 3.28 5.74 -8.00
N ALA A 167 4.22 5.22 -7.22
CA ALA A 167 3.95 4.58 -5.95
C ALA A 167 3.88 5.66 -4.86
N VAL A 168 2.89 5.65 -3.98
CA VAL A 168 2.70 6.66 -2.92
C VAL A 168 2.30 6.01 -1.59
N ASP A 169 2.64 6.66 -0.48
CA ASP A 169 2.17 6.32 0.88
C ASP A 169 1.14 7.35 1.36
N PHE A 170 -0.13 6.98 1.45
CA PHE A 170 -1.17 7.87 1.97
C PHE A 170 -1.30 7.85 3.50
N MET A 171 -0.59 6.96 4.18
CA MET A 171 -0.73 6.81 5.63
C MET A 171 -0.03 7.95 6.35
N PRO A 172 -0.64 8.48 7.42
CA PRO A 172 0.05 9.30 8.39
C PRO A 172 0.55 8.44 9.57
N ASP A 173 1.49 8.99 10.33
CA ASP A 173 1.86 8.46 11.64
C ASP A 173 0.72 8.58 12.67
N PRO A 174 0.67 7.71 13.69
CA PRO A 174 -0.33 7.78 14.74
C PRO A 174 -0.35 9.12 15.47
N GLY A 175 -1.45 9.87 15.31
CA GLY A 175 -1.64 11.17 15.97
C GLY A 175 -1.22 12.38 15.13
N ASP A 176 -0.67 12.15 13.94
CA ASP A 176 -0.52 13.16 12.89
C ASP A 176 -1.57 12.93 11.79
N SER A 177 -1.90 13.99 11.05
CA SER A 177 -2.74 13.95 9.85
C SER A 177 -1.93 14.07 8.55
N ARG A 178 -0.64 14.41 8.65
CA ARG A 178 0.25 14.56 7.51
C ARG A 178 0.57 13.19 6.91
N PRO A 179 0.27 12.94 5.62
CA PRO A 179 0.58 11.67 4.98
C PRO A 179 2.06 11.59 4.57
N HIS A 180 2.64 10.41 4.62
CA HIS A 180 4.06 10.18 4.35
C HIS A 180 4.50 10.54 2.92
N LEU A 181 3.59 10.56 1.93
CA LEU A 181 3.92 11.04 0.58
C LEU A 181 4.50 12.47 0.59
N LEU A 182 4.11 13.32 1.54
CA LEU A 182 4.66 14.66 1.69
C LEU A 182 6.05 14.68 2.35
N ASP A 183 6.49 13.56 2.92
CA ASP A 183 7.80 13.35 3.54
C ASP A 183 8.77 12.60 2.62
N GLY A 184 8.37 12.41 1.35
CA GLY A 184 9.19 11.77 0.32
C GLY A 184 8.87 10.30 0.09
N TYR A 185 7.82 9.75 0.72
CA TYR A 185 7.36 8.38 0.46
C TYR A 185 6.51 8.29 -0.81
N TYR A 186 7.15 8.62 -1.93
CA TYR A 186 6.67 8.36 -3.26
C TYR A 186 7.81 7.99 -4.20
N ALA A 187 7.50 7.24 -5.26
CA ALA A 187 8.48 6.90 -6.29
C ALA A 187 7.81 6.85 -7.66
N ALA A 188 8.35 7.62 -8.61
CA ALA A 188 7.95 7.50 -10.02
C ALA A 188 8.71 6.35 -10.69
N PHE A 189 8.02 5.53 -11.49
CA PHE A 189 8.63 4.37 -12.14
C PHE A 189 7.90 3.97 -13.44
N ALA A 190 8.55 3.12 -14.23
CA ALA A 190 7.97 2.44 -15.39
C ALA A 190 8.38 0.95 -15.35
N PRO A 191 7.43 0.00 -15.49
CA PRO A 191 7.65 -1.44 -15.29
C PRO A 191 8.48 -2.12 -16.39
#